data_AF-A0A2K8X7H3-F1
#
_entry.id   AF-A0A2K8X7H3-F1
#
_cell.length_a   1.000
_cell.length_b   1.000
_cell.length_c   1.000
_cell.angle_alpha   90.00
_cell.angle_beta   90.00
_cell.angle_gamma   90.00
#
_symmetry.space_group_name_H-M   'P 1'
#
loop_
_entity.id
_entity.type
_entity.pdbx_description
1 polymer ?
#
loop_
_entity_poly.entity_id
_entity_poly.type
_entity_poly.pdbx_seq_one_letter_code
_entity_poly.pdbx_strand_id
1 'polypeptide(L)'
;MVKDKKRKEISLDSDTIAILSIQAEKEGRNLKNYMEHVLRDRASSFELTDGYKAMIDNKLIKHKEGKPNYLSEEEFRQHTSR
;
A
#
# COMPACT_ATOMS: atom_id res chain seq x y z
N MET A 1 -18.29 -1.16 12.29
CA MET A 1 -18.74 -1.37 10.90
C MET A 1 -18.04 -0.34 10.01
N VAL A 2 -17.41 -0.75 8.91
CA VAL A 2 -16.76 0.18 7.96
C VAL A 2 -17.85 1.01 7.28
N LYS A 3 -17.79 2.34 7.42
CA LYS A 3 -18.85 3.26 7.01
C LYS A 3 -18.85 3.60 5.50
N ASP A 4 -17.70 3.48 4.83
CA ASP A 4 -17.55 3.80 3.39
C ASP A 4 -17.13 2.57 2.58
N LYS A 5 -18.08 1.68 2.27
CA LYS A 5 -17.84 0.51 1.42
C LYS A 5 -18.03 0.85 -0.05
N LYS A 6 -17.02 0.61 -0.89
CA LYS A 6 -17.13 0.69 -2.36
C LYS A 6 -17.31 -0.71 -2.94
N ARG A 7 -18.34 -0.90 -3.78
CA ARG A 7 -18.53 -2.15 -4.53
C ARG A 7 -17.54 -2.18 -5.71
N LYS A 8 -16.87 -3.31 -5.90
CA LYS A 8 -16.00 -3.59 -7.04
C LYS A 8 -16.43 -4.89 -7.69
N GLU A 9 -16.47 -4.88 -9.02
CA GLU A 9 -16.66 -6.08 -9.83
C GLU A 9 -15.29 -6.61 -10.23
N ILE A 10 -15.12 -7.92 -10.18
CA ILE A 10 -13.86 -8.60 -10.48
C ILE A 10 -14.20 -9.81 -11.35
N SER A 11 -13.56 -9.91 -12.51
CA SER A 11 -13.67 -11.06 -13.39
C SER A 11 -12.52 -12.02 -13.10
N LEU A 12 -12.84 -13.26 -12.75
CA LEU A 12 -11.89 -14.32 -12.46
C LEU A 12 -12.30 -15.56 -13.26
N ASP A 13 -11.33 -16.39 -13.64
CA ASP A 13 -11.59 -17.68 -14.24
C ASP A 13 -12.17 -18.68 -13.21
N SER A 14 -12.76 -19.76 -13.72
CA SER A 14 -13.42 -20.79 -12.90
C SER A 14 -12.47 -21.46 -11.91
N ASP A 15 -11.22 -21.68 -12.31
CA ASP A 15 -10.26 -22.43 -11.51
C ASP A 15 -9.80 -21.58 -10.32
N THR A 16 -9.55 -20.30 -10.58
CA THR A 16 -9.26 -19.31 -9.54
C THR A 16 -10.42 -19.21 -8.54
N ILE A 17 -11.68 -19.15 -9.00
CA ILE A 17 -12.84 -19.11 -8.10
C ILE A 17 -12.93 -20.38 -7.24
N ALA A 18 -12.67 -21.55 -7.82
CA ALA A 18 -12.70 -22.81 -7.09
C ALA A 18 -11.61 -22.86 -6.00
N ILE A 19 -10.39 -22.46 -6.34
CA ILE A 19 -9.27 -22.40 -5.40
C ILE A 19 -9.55 -21.41 -4.25
N LEU A 20 -10.07 -20.23 -4.55
CA LEU A 20 -10.43 -19.23 -3.53
C LEU A 20 -11.58 -19.73 -2.63
N SER A 21 -12.53 -20.48 -3.19
CA SER A 21 -13.65 -21.05 -2.42
C SER A 21 -13.16 -22.09 -1.42
N ILE A 22 -12.24 -22.98 -1.83
CA ILE A 22 -11.62 -23.96 -0.92
C ILE A 22 -10.87 -23.25 0.21
N GLN A 23 -10.15 -22.16 -0.08
CA GLN A 23 -9.45 -21.37 0.94
C GLN A 23 -10.43 -20.70 1.91
N ALA A 24 -11.53 -20.14 1.40
CA ALA A 24 -12.57 -19.54 2.21
C ALA A 24 -13.20 -20.57 3.17
N GLU A 25 -13.51 -21.77 2.68
CA GLU A 25 -14.05 -22.86 3.49
C GLU A 25 -13.09 -23.32 4.58
N LYS A 26 -11.79 -23.46 4.26
CA LYS A 26 -10.74 -23.79 5.25
C LYS A 26 -10.66 -22.77 6.38
N GLU A 27 -10.95 -21.52 6.10
CA GLU A 27 -10.99 -20.44 7.09
C GLU A 27 -12.39 -20.22 7.72
N GLY A 28 -13.35 -21.10 7.45
CA GLY A 28 -14.70 -21.05 8.02
C GLY A 28 -15.51 -19.82 7.59
N ARG A 29 -15.26 -19.28 6.39
CA ARG A 29 -15.90 -18.06 5.88
C ARG A 29 -16.37 -18.22 4.44
N ASN A 30 -17.33 -17.40 4.03
CA ASN A 30 -17.76 -17.38 2.63
C ASN A 30 -16.72 -16.68 1.74
N LEU A 31 -16.76 -16.99 0.44
CA LEU A 31 -15.83 -16.47 -0.56
C LEU A 31 -15.74 -14.93 -0.56
N LYS A 32 -16.88 -14.24 -0.44
CA LYS A 32 -16.91 -12.77 -0.40
C LYS A 32 -16.12 -12.21 0.79
N ASN A 33 -16.38 -12.73 1.99
CA ASN A 33 -15.71 -12.27 3.21
C ASN A 33 -14.22 -12.64 3.21
N TYR A 34 -13.89 -13.79 2.62
CA TYR A 34 -12.51 -14.19 2.38
C TYR A 34 -11.79 -13.20 1.47
N MET A 35 -12.37 -12.85 0.32
CA MET A 35 -11.80 -11.87 -0.59
C MET A 35 -11.64 -10.48 0.07
N GLU A 36 -12.63 -10.02 0.83
CA GLU A 36 -12.53 -8.77 1.60
C GLU A 36 -11.36 -8.80 2.59
N HIS A 37 -11.15 -9.94 3.27
CA HIS A 37 -10.03 -10.13 4.19
C HIS A 37 -8.68 -10.13 3.48
N VAL A 38 -8.52 -10.93 2.44
CA VAL A 38 -7.26 -11.03 1.68
C VAL A 38 -6.86 -9.67 1.11
N LEU A 39 -7.81 -8.92 0.54
CA LEU A 39 -7.53 -7.58 0.01
C LEU A 39 -7.11 -6.60 1.11
N ARG A 40 -7.73 -6.68 2.28
CA ARG A 40 -7.38 -5.83 3.42
C ARG A 40 -6.01 -6.16 3.98
N ASP A 41 -5.71 -7.44 4.17
CA ASP A 41 -4.42 -7.91 4.66
C ASP A 41 -3.31 -7.59 3.66
N ARG A 42 -3.57 -7.77 2.36
CA ARG A 42 -2.62 -7.39 1.30
C ARG A 42 -2.35 -5.89 1.27
N ALA A 43 -3.37 -5.06 1.45
CA ALA A 43 -3.21 -3.62 1.55
C ALA A 43 -2.47 -3.20 2.83
N SER A 44 -2.69 -3.91 3.94
CA SER A 44 -2.05 -3.61 5.23
C SER A 44 -0.60 -4.08 5.29
N SER A 45 -0.27 -5.15 4.56
CA SER A 45 1.09 -5.65 4.36
C SER A 45 1.87 -4.86 3.29
N PHE A 46 1.33 -3.73 2.80
CA PHE A 46 2.11 -2.77 2.04
C PHE A 46 3.14 -2.12 2.96
N GLU A 47 4.27 -2.80 3.15
CA GLU A 47 5.43 -2.20 3.78
C GLU A 47 6.09 -1.23 2.80
N LEU A 48 6.51 -0.07 3.32
CA LEU A 48 7.43 0.80 2.62
C LEU A 48 8.67 -0.03 2.27
N THR A 49 9.06 -0.06 1.00
CA THR A 49 10.26 -0.78 0.55
C THR A 49 11.44 -0.45 1.45
N ASP A 50 12.32 -1.42 1.70
CA ASP A 50 13.50 -1.19 2.55
C ASP A 50 14.36 -0.04 2.02
N GLY A 51 14.39 0.16 0.70
CA GLY A 51 15.01 1.32 0.06
C GLY A 51 14.37 2.66 0.45
N TYR A 52 13.05 2.71 0.59
CA TYR A 52 12.36 3.92 1.06
C TYR A 52 12.62 4.16 2.56
N LYS A 53 12.61 3.11 3.39
CA LYS A 53 12.97 3.21 4.82
C LYS A 53 14.40 3.76 4.98
N ALA A 54 15.36 3.21 4.24
CA ALA A 54 16.75 3.68 4.21
C ALA A 54 16.88 5.13 3.70
N MET A 55 16.06 5.56 2.74
CA MET A 55 16.05 6.96 2.29
C MET A 55 15.58 7.90 3.42
N ILE A 56 14.53 7.51 4.15
CA ILE A 56 14.01 8.29 5.28
C ILE A 56 15.02 8.34 6.41
N ASP A 57 15.65 7.23 6.77
CA ASP A 57 16.68 7.18 7.80
C ASP A 57 17.86 8.09 7.45
N ASN A 58 18.33 8.05 6.19
CA ASN A 58 19.39 8.94 5.72
C ASN A 58 18.98 10.43 5.78
N LYS A 59 17.72 10.76 5.47
CA LYS A 59 17.22 12.14 5.60
C LYS A 59 17.15 12.59 7.06
N LEU A 60 16.71 11.71 7.97
CA LEU A 60 16.65 11.99 9.40
C LEU A 60 18.06 12.17 10.00
N ILE A 61 19.04 11.35 9.59
CA ILE A 61 20.45 11.49 9.99
C ILE A 61 20.99 12.85 9.53
N LYS A 62 20.81 13.20 8.24
CA LYS A 62 21.26 14.50 7.70
C LYS A 62 20.61 15.70 8.40
N HIS A 63 19.35 15.56 8.80
CA HIS A 63 18.66 16.59 9.57
C HIS A 63 19.24 16.72 10.98
N LYS A 64 19.50 15.61 11.68
CA LYS A 64 20.15 15.62 13.02
C LYS A 64 21.58 16.16 12.98
N GLU A 65 22.31 15.91 11.90
CA GLU A 65 23.66 16.43 11.68
C GLU A 65 23.71 17.92 11.26
N GLY A 66 22.57 18.58 11.07
CA GLY A 66 22.54 20.00 10.67
C GLY A 66 23.01 20.25 9.23
N LYS A 67 23.01 19.23 8.37
CA LYS A 67 23.30 19.34 6.93
C LYS A 67 22.08 19.21 5.99
N PRO A 68 20.84 19.54 6.38
CA PRO A 68 19.74 19.51 5.42
C PRO A 68 19.93 20.66 4.41
N ASN A 69 20.08 20.30 3.14
CA ASN A 69 20.00 21.27 2.05
C ASN A 69 18.54 21.60 1.80
N TYR A 70 18.09 22.72 2.37
CA TYR A 70 16.80 23.32 2.05
C TYR A 70 16.96 24.20 0.81
N LEU A 71 15.96 24.17 -0.05
CA LEU A 71 15.79 25.12 -1.15
C LEU A 71 14.54 25.94 -0.84
N SER A 72 14.54 27.22 -1.19
CA SER A 72 13.32 28.02 -1.13
C SER A 72 12.30 27.51 -2.17
N GLU A 73 11.01 27.74 -1.93
CA GLU A 73 9.96 27.32 -2.86
C GLU A 73 10.12 27.98 -4.25
N GLU A 74 10.61 29.21 -4.28
CA GLU A 74 10.88 29.96 -5.50
C GLU A 74 12.00 29.32 -6.32
N GLU A 75 13.13 28.97 -5.69
CA GLU A 75 14.25 28.27 -6.34
C GLU A 75 13.86 26.87 -6.82
N PHE A 76 13.06 26.16 -6.03
CA PHE A 76 12.53 24.85 -6.42
C PHE A 76 11.68 24.94 -7.70
N ARG A 77 10.78 25.94 -7.80
CA ARG A 77 9.93 26.16 -8.97
C ARG A 77 10.73 26.60 -10.21
N GLN A 78 11.84 27.32 -10.03
CA GLN A 78 12.75 27.68 -11.14
C GLN A 78 13.49 26.45 -11.70
N HIS A 79 13.88 25.50 -10.84
CA HIS A 79 14.54 24.26 -11.28
C HIS A 79 13.60 23.21 -11.89
N THR A 80 12.30 23.29 -11.60
CA THR A 80 11.30 22.30 -12.05
C THR A 80 10.33 22.81 -13.11
N SER A 81 10.31 24.12 -13.39
CA SER A 81 9.61 24.66 -14.56
C SER A 81 10.36 24.26 -15.82
N ARG A 82 9.76 23.32 -16.56
CA ARG A 82 10.15 22.95 -17.92
C ARG A 82 9.67 23.98 -18.92
#